data_AF-A0A6H5K3Y9-F1
#
_entry.id   AF-A0A6H5K3Y9-F1
#
_cell.length_a   1.000
_cell.length_b   1.000
_cell.length_c   1.000
_cell.angle_alpha   90.00
_cell.angle_beta   90.00
_cell.angle_gamma   90.00
#
_symmetry.space_group_name_H-M   'P 1'
#
loop_
_entity.id
_entity.type
_entity.pdbx_description
1 polymer ?
#
loop_
_entity_poly.entity_id
_entity_poly.type
_entity_poly.pdbx_seq_one_letter_code
_entity_poly.pdbx_strand_id
1 'polypeptide(L)'
;MTPVKSGTGGARDCDHWHEGAGFVTAHIAITLMYEQALQAVNPSIALPYWDVTIEGTYYDWNDFRTSSVFSDDWFGDASPGNVRPAAASAGVD
;
A
#
# COMPACT_ATOMS: atom_id res chain seq x y z
N MET A 1 8.87 -13.74 33.40
CA MET A 1 8.12 -13.76 32.13
C MET A 1 7.79 -12.31 31.78
N THR A 2 8.62 -11.67 30.97
CA THR A 2 8.40 -10.30 30.48
C THR A 2 7.38 -10.36 29.34
N PRO A 3 6.31 -9.55 29.34
CA PRO A 3 5.42 -9.51 28.19
C PRO A 3 6.16 -8.84 27.04
N VAL A 4 6.24 -9.54 25.91
CA VAL A 4 6.62 -8.96 24.62
C VAL A 4 5.56 -7.92 24.29
N LYS A 5 5.94 -6.64 24.23
CA LYS A 5 5.08 -5.58 23.67
C LYS A 5 4.86 -5.92 22.20
N SER A 6 3.66 -6.41 21.88
CA SER A 6 3.15 -6.38 20.51
C SER A 6 3.26 -4.96 19.99
N GLY A 7 3.83 -4.79 18.79
CA GLY A 7 4.06 -3.50 18.18
C GLY A 7 2.78 -2.67 18.10
N THR A 8 2.90 -1.37 18.28
CA THR A 8 1.80 -0.39 18.40
C THR A 8 1.11 -0.05 17.07
N GLY A 9 1.32 -0.82 16.00
CA GLY A 9 0.64 -0.62 14.72
C GLY A 9 -0.68 -1.40 14.70
N GLY A 10 -1.82 -0.70 14.72
CA GLY A 10 -3.16 -1.28 14.60
C GLY A 10 -3.92 -1.51 15.91
N ALA A 11 -3.36 -1.13 17.07
CA ALA A 11 -4.06 -1.26 18.36
C ALA A 11 -4.77 0.05 18.73
N ARG A 12 -6.08 0.01 18.97
CA ARG A 12 -6.95 1.17 19.25
C ARG A 12 -6.37 2.20 20.23
N ASP A 13 -5.76 1.70 21.31
CA ASP A 13 -5.29 2.54 22.41
C ASP A 13 -3.85 3.05 22.22
N CYS A 14 -3.16 2.60 21.18
CA CYS A 14 -1.74 2.90 20.92
C CYS A 14 -1.45 3.34 19.47
N ASP A 15 -2.43 3.23 18.57
CA ASP A 15 -2.31 3.59 17.17
C ASP A 15 -2.93 4.97 16.92
N HIS A 16 -2.09 5.98 16.99
CA HIS A 16 -2.49 7.37 16.78
C HIS A 16 -2.71 7.70 15.29
N TRP A 17 -2.45 6.74 14.39
CA TRP A 17 -2.34 6.98 12.96
C TRP A 17 -3.48 6.35 12.15
N HIS A 18 -4.01 5.20 12.56
CA HIS A 18 -4.99 4.44 11.76
C HIS A 18 -6.44 4.48 12.28
N GLU A 19 -6.67 4.90 13.53
CA GLU A 19 -8.01 5.00 14.11
C GLU A 19 -8.38 6.44 14.52
N GLY A 20 -9.67 6.78 14.39
CA GLY A 20 -10.22 8.05 14.84
C GLY A 20 -10.06 9.23 13.88
N ALA A 21 -10.43 10.42 14.35
CA ALA A 21 -10.48 11.64 13.52
C ALA A 21 -9.10 12.13 13.03
N GLY A 22 -8.01 11.61 13.61
CA GLY A 22 -6.64 11.92 13.20
C GLY A 22 -6.19 11.19 11.94
N PHE A 23 -6.88 10.12 11.51
CA PHE A 23 -6.43 9.25 10.40
C PHE A 23 -6.04 10.05 9.14
N VAL A 24 -6.97 10.85 8.62
CA VAL A 24 -6.80 11.57 7.35
C VAL A 24 -5.69 12.63 7.47
N THR A 25 -5.71 13.44 8.52
CA THR A 25 -4.75 14.53 8.70
C THR A 25 -3.34 13.99 8.93
N ALA A 26 -3.22 12.87 9.66
CA ALA A 26 -1.95 12.22 9.90
C ALA A 26 -1.32 11.65 8.62
N HIS A 27 -2.11 11.01 7.75
CA HIS A 27 -1.62 10.49 6.47
C HIS A 27 -1.27 11.63 5.49
N ILE A 28 -2.06 12.71 5.43
CA ILE A 28 -1.71 13.90 4.63
C ILE A 28 -0.36 14.49 5.10
N ALA A 29 -0.15 14.60 6.42
CA ALA A 29 1.10 15.12 6.96
C ALA A 29 2.31 14.25 6.57
N ILE A 30 2.18 12.92 6.65
CA ILE A 30 3.24 11.99 6.23
C ILE A 30 3.55 12.14 4.74
N THR A 31 2.53 12.17 3.88
CA THR A 31 2.66 12.36 2.44
C THR A 31 3.40 13.67 2.11
N LEU A 32 3.03 14.78 2.77
CA LEU A 32 3.70 16.07 2.58
C LEU A 32 5.17 16.03 3.01
N MET A 33 5.47 15.45 4.17
CA MET A 33 6.85 15.34 4.66
C MET A 33 7.71 14.48 3.73
N TYR A 34 7.14 13.40 3.17
CA TYR A 34 7.86 12.55 2.22
C TYR A 34 8.11 13.25 0.89
N GLU A 35 7.13 13.99 0.36
CA GLU A 35 7.31 14.80 -0.84
C GLU A 35 8.41 15.87 -0.65
N GLN A 36 8.41 16.57 0.48
CA GLN A 36 9.47 17.53 0.82
C GLN A 36 10.85 16.87 0.89
N ALA A 37 10.94 15.64 1.40
CA ALA A 37 12.19 14.89 1.44
C ALA A 37 12.67 14.50 0.03
N LEU A 38 11.78 14.10 -0.88
CA LEU A 38 12.11 13.85 -2.28
C LEU A 38 12.60 15.13 -2.97
N GLN A 39 11.90 16.25 -2.75
CA GLN A 39 12.22 17.55 -3.34
C GLN A 39 13.55 18.13 -2.82
N ALA A 40 13.97 17.77 -1.61
CA ALA A 40 15.29 18.13 -1.08
C ALA A 40 16.45 17.47 -1.87
N VAL A 41 16.19 16.33 -2.53
CA VAL A 41 17.16 15.66 -3.42
C VAL A 41 17.00 16.13 -4.85
N ASN A 42 15.76 16.15 -5.36
CA ASN A 42 15.43 16.64 -6.69
C ASN A 42 14.10 17.41 -6.68
N PRO A 43 14.11 18.75 -6.83
CA PRO A 43 12.92 19.57 -6.73
C PRO A 43 11.92 19.38 -7.89
N SER A 44 12.28 18.64 -8.95
CA SER A 44 11.35 18.32 -10.04
C SER A 44 10.46 17.11 -9.76
N ILE A 45 10.64 16.41 -8.64
CA ILE A 45 9.90 15.20 -8.29
C ILE A 45 8.76 15.55 -7.35
N ALA A 46 7.56 15.07 -7.69
CA ALA A 46 6.41 15.03 -6.80
C ALA A 46 6.17 13.59 -6.33
N LEU A 47 5.44 13.41 -5.22
CA LEU A 47 5.07 12.07 -4.77
C LEU A 47 3.91 11.53 -5.64
N PRO A 48 4.11 10.46 -6.43
CA PRO A 48 3.01 9.85 -7.19
C PRO A 48 1.96 9.22 -6.28
N TYR A 49 0.72 9.15 -6.77
CA TYR A 49 -0.36 8.37 -6.16
C TYR A 49 -0.70 7.16 -7.03
N TRP A 50 -1.25 6.12 -6.40
CA TRP A 50 -1.79 4.96 -7.11
C TRP A 50 -3.32 5.02 -7.09
N ASP A 51 -3.93 5.17 -8.26
CA ASP A 51 -5.38 5.08 -8.42
C ASP A 51 -5.82 3.62 -8.54
N VAL A 52 -6.07 2.98 -7.40
CA VAL A 52 -6.54 1.59 -7.33
C VAL A 52 -7.87 1.34 -8.04
N THR A 53 -8.62 2.40 -8.40
CA THR A 53 -9.88 2.24 -9.12
C THR A 53 -9.67 1.83 -10.58
N ILE A 54 -8.50 2.14 -11.16
CA ILE A 54 -8.11 1.68 -12.50
C ILE A 54 -8.00 0.16 -12.49
N GLU A 55 -7.20 -0.39 -11.57
CA GLU A 55 -7.07 -1.84 -11.42
C GLU A 55 -8.40 -2.50 -11.08
N GLY A 56 -9.17 -1.93 -10.16
CA GLY A 56 -10.49 -2.44 -9.79
C GLY A 56 -11.53 -2.42 -10.93
N THR A 57 -11.32 -1.62 -11.97
CA THR A 57 -12.24 -1.48 -13.11
C THR A 57 -11.82 -2.33 -14.30
N TYR A 58 -10.53 -2.40 -14.60
CA TYR A 58 -10.01 -2.96 -15.85
C TYR A 58 -9.32 -4.32 -15.71
N TYR A 59 -9.06 -4.76 -14.48
CA TYR A 59 -8.35 -6.00 -14.19
C TYR A 59 -9.21 -6.91 -13.31
N ASP A 60 -8.98 -8.21 -13.42
CA ASP A 60 -9.55 -9.21 -12.54
C ASP A 60 -8.48 -9.78 -11.59
N TRP A 61 -8.88 -10.76 -10.79
CA TRP A 61 -7.96 -11.39 -9.85
C TRP A 61 -6.78 -12.10 -10.55
N ASN A 62 -6.94 -12.56 -11.79
CA ASN A 62 -5.93 -13.32 -12.53
C ASN A 62 -4.89 -12.41 -13.19
N ASP A 63 -5.29 -11.22 -13.64
CA ASP A 63 -4.42 -10.32 -14.41
C ASP A 63 -4.02 -9.03 -13.67
N PHE A 64 -4.56 -8.73 -12.49
CA PHE A 64 -4.17 -7.55 -11.68
C PHE A 64 -2.65 -7.36 -11.54
N ARG A 65 -1.90 -8.45 -11.40
CA ARG A 65 -0.42 -8.43 -11.26
C ARG A 65 0.30 -7.99 -12.53
N THR A 66 -0.41 -7.89 -13.64
CA THR A 66 0.10 -7.38 -14.93
C THR A 66 -0.06 -5.86 -15.08
N SER A 67 -0.71 -5.18 -14.11
CA SER A 67 -0.77 -3.71 -14.09
C SER A 67 0.63 -3.11 -14.16
N SER A 68 0.75 -1.97 -14.85
CA SER A 68 2.02 -1.24 -15.00
C SER A 68 2.64 -0.84 -13.66
N VAL A 69 1.85 -0.76 -12.59
CA VAL A 69 2.33 -0.53 -11.23
C VAL A 69 3.36 -1.59 -10.81
N PHE A 70 3.20 -2.84 -11.27
CA PHE A 70 4.07 -3.98 -10.94
C PHE A 70 5.12 -4.29 -12.01
N SER A 71 5.41 -3.33 -12.90
CA SER A 71 6.51 -3.45 -13.86
C SER A 71 7.87 -3.32 -13.19
N ASP A 72 8.91 -3.90 -13.81
CA ASP A 72 10.30 -3.89 -13.31
C ASP A 72 10.87 -2.46 -13.12
N ASP A 73 10.37 -1.48 -13.90
CA ASP A 73 10.79 -0.08 -13.84
C ASP A 73 10.04 0.73 -12.76
N TRP A 74 9.12 0.11 -12.01
CA TRP A 74 8.33 0.77 -10.96
C TRP A 74 8.43 0.02 -9.62
N PHE A 75 7.37 -0.68 -9.16
CA PHE A 75 7.41 -1.42 -7.90
C PHE A 75 7.91 -2.87 -8.05
N GLY A 76 8.07 -3.37 -9.28
CA GLY A 76 8.44 -4.76 -9.56
C GLY A 76 7.31 -5.76 -9.27
N ASP A 77 7.61 -7.05 -9.47
CA ASP A 77 6.64 -8.14 -9.36
C ASP A 77 5.89 -8.10 -8.01
N ALA A 78 4.57 -8.25 -8.06
CA ALA A 78 3.76 -8.25 -6.86
C ALA A 78 4.02 -9.53 -6.06
N SER A 79 4.56 -9.42 -4.83
CA SER A 79 4.82 -10.58 -3.95
C SER A 79 5.59 -11.73 -4.62
N PRO A 80 6.82 -11.48 -5.10
CA PRO A 80 7.59 -12.47 -5.83
C PRO A 80 7.86 -13.69 -4.94
N GLY A 81 7.52 -14.88 -5.42
CA GLY A 81 7.63 -16.14 -4.66
C GLY A 81 6.32 -16.67 -4.08
N ASN A 82 5.23 -15.88 -4.10
CA ASN A 82 3.89 -16.41 -3.88
C ASN A 82 3.40 -17.11 -5.16
N VAL A 83 3.78 -18.38 -5.33
CA VAL A 83 3.16 -19.26 -6.33
C VAL A 83 1.69 -19.45 -5.97
N ARG A 84 0.79 -18.92 -6.80
CA ARG A 84 -0.64 -19.24 -6.70
C ARG A 84 -0.80 -20.76 -6.74
N PRO A 85 -1.46 -21.39 -5.75
CA PRO A 85 -2.19 -22.62 -6.06
C PRO A 85 -3.12 -22.29 -7.23
N ALA A 86 -3.16 -23.14 -8.25
CA ALA A 86 -4.08 -22.98 -9.38
C ALA A 86 -5.45 -22.59 -8.83
N ALA A 87 -6.00 -21.49 -9.37
CA ALA A 87 -7.17 -20.80 -8.87
C ALA A 87 -8.12 -21.73 -8.12
N ALA A 88 -8.33 -21.48 -6.83
CA ALA A 88 -9.64 -21.78 -6.27
C ALA A 88 -10.60 -20.95 -7.13
N SER A 89 -11.20 -21.62 -8.12
CA SER A 89 -12.32 -21.11 -8.88
C SER A 89 -13.21 -20.39 -7.89
N ALA A 90 -13.47 -19.11 -8.12
CA ALA A 90 -14.51 -18.39 -7.41
C ALA A 90 -15.77 -19.26 -7.50
N GLY A 91 -16.02 -19.98 -6.41
CA GLY A 91 -17.22 -20.75 -6.22
C GLY A 91 -18.32 -19.73 -6.11
N VAL A 92 -19.24 -19.83 -7.04
CA VAL A 92 -20.58 -19.28 -6.88
C VAL A 92 -21.23 -20.05 -5.74
N ASP A 93 -21.48 -19.37 -4.63
CA ASP A 93 -22.58 -19.63 -3.71
C ASP A 93 -23.11 -18.32 -3.11
#